data_AF-V5GU57-F1
#
_entry.id   AF-V5GU57-F1
#
_cell.length_a   1.000
_cell.length_b   1.000
_cell.length_c   1.000
_cell.angle_alpha   90.00
_cell.angle_beta   90.00
_cell.angle_gamma   90.00
#
_symmetry.space_group_name_H-M   'P 1'
#
loop_
_entity.id
_entity.type
_entity.pdbx_description
1 polymer ?
#
loop_
_entity_poly.entity_id
_entity_poly.type
_entity_poly.pdbx_seq_one_letter_code
_entity_poly.pdbx_strand_id
1 'polypeptide(L)'
;MSQTPKFQKAIYRGKLSDTDDVTDYIMNQPNVMPRLNDRILNKEKSFYLDMTGSANSINNVQTLLKLSPRDMTATAVDNLKYFTVAKKGKLYHTMTYWIVGDLNCVKSRTLLLEALEHLKSESDVRVSFLPNVNGDKSNLLNKIVLAAQQELPPEKSLNLVLSLLRDDKAAKQLENGEKLDIPVEVSSKTNAQELNLKMLRVYSQKVLNFKESERAVVANGRVLGPLENNESFSSEDFNLLERFSSTVYLEKINGALEKNSDEEDDISSNTLLKIVSLLVSRPQTRSRFDINFGGDEYSVVKIPAAHPDQVAFDIVAVVDPVSRGAQKLGPILQVLQEVLNCDIRVFLNCVEKNSDMPVKSFYRFVLEPEVQFSDDGKQLPGPIARFNNMPTSPLLTQNYHVPENWLVEVVRSVYDLDNIRLENVDSNVHSEYELEHLLLEGHCFEQNTGSPPRGLQITLGT
;
A
#
# COMPACT_ATOMS: atom_id res chain seq x y z
N MET A 1 27.47 -16.02 12.78
CA MET A 1 28.17 -16.24 11.48
C MET A 1 27.60 -15.43 10.30
N SER A 2 26.42 -14.77 10.37
CA SER A 2 25.88 -14.06 9.20
C SER A 2 26.60 -12.76 8.81
N GLN A 3 27.35 -12.13 9.74
CA GLN A 3 28.03 -10.86 9.48
C GLN A 3 29.45 -11.03 8.92
N THR A 4 30.09 -12.19 9.11
CA THR A 4 31.46 -12.47 8.67
C THR A 4 31.69 -12.22 7.17
N PRO A 5 30.77 -12.63 6.25
CA PRO A 5 30.95 -12.36 4.82
C PRO A 5 30.96 -10.87 4.46
N LYS A 6 30.27 -10.01 5.23
CA LYS A 6 30.25 -8.56 4.99
C LYS A 6 31.61 -7.93 5.27
N PHE A 7 32.24 -8.29 6.40
CA PHE A 7 33.58 -7.81 6.75
C PHE A 7 34.64 -8.32 5.78
N GLN A 8 34.58 -9.60 5.39
CA GLN A 8 35.48 -10.16 4.38
C GLN A 8 35.39 -9.38 3.05
N LYS A 9 34.18 -9.04 2.61
CA LYS A 9 33.97 -8.22 1.41
C LYS A 9 34.47 -6.78 1.58
N ALA A 10 34.38 -6.20 2.77
CA ALA A 10 34.89 -4.86 3.07
C ALA A 10 36.42 -4.82 3.00
N ILE A 11 37.09 -5.79 3.62
CA ILE A 11 38.55 -5.96 3.60
C ILE A 11 39.03 -6.20 2.17
N TYR A 12 38.39 -7.14 1.45
CA TYR A 12 38.75 -7.44 0.05
C TYR A 12 38.62 -6.22 -0.88
N ARG A 13 37.67 -5.33 -0.60
CA ARG A 13 37.47 -4.06 -1.35
C ARG A 13 38.35 -2.91 -0.85
N GLY A 14 39.24 -3.15 0.13
CA GLY A 14 40.09 -2.11 0.73
C GLY A 14 39.33 -1.05 1.51
N LYS A 15 38.10 -1.32 1.95
CA LYS A 15 37.26 -0.38 2.73
C LYS A 15 37.50 -0.47 4.24
N LEU A 16 38.18 -1.52 4.68
CA LEU A 16 38.55 -1.75 6.07
C LEU A 16 40.01 -2.24 6.06
N SER A 17 40.87 -1.54 6.77
CA SER A 17 42.29 -1.81 6.88
C SER A 17 42.68 -2.16 8.32
N ASP A 18 43.91 -2.61 8.53
CA ASP A 18 44.42 -2.98 9.86
C ASP A 18 44.53 -1.77 10.82
N THR A 19 44.50 -0.54 10.30
CA THR A 19 44.52 0.70 11.09
C THR A 19 43.15 1.19 11.53
N ASP A 20 42.07 0.62 10.98
CA ASP A 20 40.71 1.10 11.23
C ASP A 20 40.06 0.34 12.40
N ASP A 21 39.33 1.06 13.26
CA ASP A 21 38.49 0.42 14.28
C ASP A 21 37.25 -0.20 13.62
N VAL A 22 37.10 -1.51 13.77
CA VAL A 22 35.99 -2.28 13.23
C VAL A 22 34.65 -1.81 13.80
N THR A 23 34.62 -1.34 15.05
CA THR A 23 33.39 -0.85 15.69
C THR A 23 32.94 0.47 15.09
N ASP A 24 33.85 1.42 14.88
CA ASP A 24 33.55 2.68 14.18
C ASP A 24 33.15 2.43 12.73
N TYR A 25 33.78 1.47 12.07
CA TYR A 25 33.37 1.04 10.73
C TYR A 25 31.92 0.54 10.71
N ILE A 26 31.50 -0.24 11.72
CA ILE A 26 30.11 -0.70 11.85
C ILE A 26 29.17 0.48 12.11
N MET A 27 29.52 1.37 13.03
CA MET A 27 28.68 2.51 13.41
C MET A 27 28.50 3.52 12.27
N ASN A 28 29.50 3.63 11.38
CA ASN A 28 29.44 4.48 10.19
C ASN A 28 28.75 3.83 8.99
N GLN A 29 28.23 2.60 9.10
CA GLN A 29 27.48 2.00 8.00
C GLN A 29 26.19 2.78 7.75
N PRO A 30 25.78 2.95 6.47
CA PRO A 30 24.60 3.73 6.10
C PRO A 30 23.29 3.17 6.69
N ASN A 31 23.28 1.87 7.03
CA ASN A 31 22.11 1.20 7.60
C ASN A 31 22.08 1.26 9.14
N VAL A 32 23.13 1.78 9.78
CA VAL A 32 23.19 1.92 11.23
C VAL A 32 22.66 3.30 11.61
N MET A 33 21.54 3.30 12.31
CA MET A 33 20.84 4.51 12.72
C MET A 33 21.31 4.95 14.11
N PRO A 34 21.60 6.25 14.32
CA PRO A 34 22.14 6.75 15.59
C PRO A 34 21.12 6.73 16.74
N ARG A 35 19.82 6.65 16.41
CA ARG A 35 18.71 6.64 17.37
C ARG A 35 17.81 5.45 17.10
N LEU A 36 17.31 4.85 18.18
CA LEU A 36 16.37 3.74 18.13
C LEU A 36 14.98 4.24 18.55
N ASN A 37 14.03 4.22 17.61
CA ASN A 37 12.63 4.49 17.91
C ASN A 37 11.75 3.41 17.27
N ASP A 38 11.14 2.57 18.12
CA ASP A 38 10.31 1.45 17.68
C ASP A 38 9.11 1.91 16.83
N ARG A 39 8.54 3.09 17.09
CA ARG A 39 7.41 3.62 16.29
C ARG A 39 7.79 3.85 14.83
N ILE A 40 9.04 4.23 14.56
CA ILE A 40 9.54 4.49 13.21
C ILE A 40 9.98 3.19 12.55
N LEU A 41 10.75 2.37 13.27
CA LEU A 41 11.41 1.18 12.72
C LEU A 41 10.45 -0.01 12.56
N ASN A 42 9.46 -0.15 13.44
CA ASN A 42 8.49 -1.23 13.38
C ASN A 42 7.31 -0.88 12.47
N LYS A 43 7.07 -1.72 11.46
CA LYS A 43 6.00 -1.52 10.46
C LYS A 43 4.63 -1.98 10.96
N GLU A 44 4.56 -2.89 11.93
CA GLU A 44 3.30 -3.50 12.39
C GLU A 44 2.41 -2.52 13.16
N LYS A 45 3.03 -1.56 13.85
CA LYS A 45 2.33 -0.58 14.71
C LYS A 45 1.84 0.67 13.97
N SER A 46 2.06 0.75 12.66
CA SER A 46 1.70 1.90 11.83
C SER A 46 0.83 1.46 10.66
N PHE A 47 -0.15 2.28 10.30
CA PHE A 47 -0.94 2.07 9.09
C PHE A 47 -0.71 3.22 8.10
N TYR A 48 -1.06 2.98 6.84
CA TYR A 48 -0.95 3.97 5.77
C TYR A 48 -2.34 4.46 5.38
N LEU A 49 -2.44 5.75 5.10
CA LEU A 49 -3.64 6.38 4.60
C LEU A 49 -3.87 6.01 3.13
N ASP A 50 -5.13 5.72 2.79
CA ASP A 50 -5.54 5.52 1.41
C ASP A 50 -5.81 6.88 0.73
N MET A 51 -4.91 7.25 -0.18
CA MET A 51 -4.95 8.52 -0.92
C MET A 51 -5.57 8.38 -2.32
N THR A 52 -6.19 7.24 -2.64
CA THR A 52 -6.73 6.95 -3.99
C THR A 52 -8.12 7.52 -4.26
N GLY A 53 -8.74 8.16 -3.27
CA GLY A 53 -10.07 8.77 -3.42
C GLY A 53 -10.08 9.99 -4.35
N SER A 54 -11.29 10.48 -4.62
CA SER A 54 -11.48 11.72 -5.39
C SER A 54 -11.71 12.91 -4.44
N ALA A 55 -11.07 14.04 -4.74
CA ALA A 55 -11.24 15.25 -3.97
C ALA A 55 -12.57 15.93 -4.33
N ASN A 56 -13.34 16.32 -3.31
CA ASN A 56 -14.63 16.97 -3.48
C ASN A 56 -14.60 18.39 -2.90
N SER A 57 -15.35 19.32 -3.51
CA SER A 57 -15.54 20.65 -2.93
C SER A 57 -16.48 20.56 -1.72
N ILE A 58 -15.91 20.72 -0.52
CA ILE A 58 -16.67 20.62 0.73
C ILE A 58 -16.96 22.01 1.27
N ASN A 59 -18.25 22.32 1.43
CA ASN A 59 -18.70 23.57 2.03
C ASN A 59 -19.24 23.38 3.45
N ASN A 60 -19.51 22.13 3.89
CA ASN A 60 -20.17 21.83 5.16
C ASN A 60 -19.69 20.51 5.80
N VAL A 61 -19.87 20.38 7.11
CA VAL A 61 -19.55 19.14 7.87
C VAL A 61 -20.44 17.97 7.44
N GLN A 62 -21.72 18.22 7.13
CA GLN A 62 -22.66 17.18 6.69
C GLN A 62 -22.27 16.54 5.37
N THR A 63 -21.71 17.32 4.44
CA THR A 63 -21.20 16.80 3.17
C THR A 63 -19.94 15.96 3.40
N LEU A 64 -19.05 16.39 4.30
CA LEU A 64 -17.87 15.61 4.68
C LEU A 64 -18.28 14.25 5.27
N LEU A 65 -19.27 14.21 6.16
CA LEU A 65 -19.70 12.96 6.82
C LEU A 65 -20.21 11.87 5.87
N LYS A 66 -20.73 12.25 4.69
CA LYS A 66 -21.21 11.33 3.66
C LYS A 66 -20.09 10.73 2.82
N LEU A 67 -18.89 11.31 2.84
CA LEU A 67 -17.76 10.83 2.06
C LEU A 67 -17.18 9.54 2.65
N SER A 68 -16.58 8.74 1.79
CA SER A 68 -15.77 7.61 2.22
C SER A 68 -14.44 8.09 2.82
N PRO A 69 -13.77 7.32 3.71
CA PRO A 69 -12.49 7.72 4.28
C PRO A 69 -11.41 8.08 3.25
N ARG A 70 -11.37 7.38 2.11
CA ARG A 70 -10.46 7.69 0.99
C ARG A 70 -10.74 9.06 0.35
N ASP A 71 -12.01 9.42 0.16
CA ASP A 71 -12.40 10.69 -0.46
C ASP A 71 -12.20 11.86 0.51
N MET A 72 -12.41 11.62 1.82
CA MET A 72 -12.06 12.58 2.86
C MET A 72 -10.56 12.90 2.85
N THR A 73 -9.73 11.86 2.70
CA THR A 73 -8.27 11.99 2.66
C THR A 73 -7.80 12.73 1.40
N ALA A 74 -8.33 12.37 0.23
CA ALA A 74 -8.05 13.08 -1.01
C ALA A 74 -8.45 14.57 -0.91
N THR A 75 -9.60 14.85 -0.32
CA THR A 75 -10.06 16.23 -0.11
C THR A 75 -9.19 16.99 0.89
N ALA A 76 -8.66 16.32 1.92
CA ALA A 76 -7.72 16.95 2.85
C ALA A 76 -6.40 17.31 2.15
N VAL A 77 -5.84 16.41 1.33
CA VAL A 77 -4.58 16.67 0.59
C VAL A 77 -4.66 17.92 -0.28
N ASP A 78 -5.80 18.15 -0.95
CA ASP A 78 -5.98 19.28 -1.87
C ASP A 78 -6.25 20.61 -1.13
N ASN A 79 -6.91 20.56 0.03
CA ASN A 79 -7.25 21.77 0.80
C ASN A 79 -6.17 22.19 1.81
N LEU A 80 -5.36 21.25 2.31
CA LEU A 80 -4.34 21.55 3.30
C LEU A 80 -3.24 22.45 2.70
N LYS A 81 -2.90 23.50 3.44
CA LYS A 81 -1.72 24.33 3.19
C LYS A 81 -0.53 23.80 3.98
N TYR A 82 0.67 24.23 3.62
CA TYR A 82 1.90 23.70 4.20
C TYR A 82 2.86 24.82 4.56
N PHE A 83 3.55 24.67 5.68
CA PHE A 83 4.76 25.40 6.00
C PHE A 83 5.91 24.83 5.17
N THR A 84 6.66 25.72 4.51
CA THR A 84 7.80 25.40 3.66
C THR A 84 8.87 26.46 3.84
N VAL A 85 10.12 26.10 3.57
CA VAL A 85 11.26 27.03 3.46
C VAL A 85 11.59 27.19 1.98
N ALA A 86 11.98 28.39 1.53
CA ALA A 86 12.40 28.57 0.15
C ALA A 86 13.60 27.68 -0.18
N LYS A 87 13.45 26.85 -1.23
CA LYS A 87 14.48 25.94 -1.72
C LYS A 87 15.05 26.44 -3.04
N LYS A 88 16.35 26.20 -3.25
CA LYS A 88 17.02 26.33 -4.56
C LYS A 88 17.17 24.92 -5.16
N GLY A 89 16.41 24.57 -6.19
CA GLY A 89 16.48 23.24 -6.82
C GLY A 89 15.10 22.68 -7.19
N LYS A 90 14.92 21.35 -7.08
CA LYS A 90 13.67 20.64 -7.37
C LYS A 90 12.47 21.33 -6.70
N LEU A 91 11.39 21.58 -7.47
CA LEU A 91 10.20 22.31 -7.01
C LEU A 91 9.37 21.55 -5.96
N TYR A 92 9.53 20.23 -5.85
CA TYR A 92 8.79 19.41 -4.90
C TYR A 92 9.60 19.04 -3.65
N HIS A 93 8.88 18.78 -2.55
CA HIS A 93 9.41 18.32 -1.27
C HIS A 93 9.25 16.79 -1.18
N THR A 94 10.30 16.09 -0.75
CA THR A 94 10.26 14.62 -0.66
C THR A 94 9.48 14.12 0.55
N MET A 95 9.47 14.89 1.63
CA MET A 95 8.83 14.53 2.89
C MET A 95 7.68 15.49 3.23
N THR A 96 6.51 14.92 3.51
CA THR A 96 5.31 15.63 3.96
C THR A 96 4.92 15.14 5.34
N TYR A 97 4.92 16.06 6.32
CA TYR A 97 4.49 15.78 7.68
C TYR A 97 3.14 16.44 7.98
N TRP A 98 2.18 15.66 8.45
CA TRP A 98 0.98 16.19 9.11
C TRP A 98 1.08 15.96 10.60
N ILE A 99 1.14 17.06 11.36
CA ILE A 99 1.19 17.01 12.81
C ILE A 99 -0.23 17.12 13.33
N VAL A 100 -0.72 16.05 13.94
CA VAL A 100 -2.06 15.97 14.51
C VAL A 100 -1.96 16.16 16.01
N GLY A 101 -2.80 17.02 16.59
CA GLY A 101 -2.84 17.20 18.04
C GLY A 101 -3.60 18.44 18.48
N ASP A 102 -3.62 18.69 19.78
CA ASP A 102 -4.25 19.87 20.39
C ASP A 102 -3.20 20.79 20.99
N LEU A 103 -3.06 22.01 20.48
CA LEU A 103 -2.09 23.00 20.96
C LEU A 103 -2.38 23.54 22.36
N ASN A 104 -3.56 23.27 22.94
CA ASN A 104 -3.79 23.53 24.35
C ASN A 104 -2.92 22.63 25.24
N CYS A 105 -2.52 21.45 24.74
CA CYS A 105 -1.59 20.55 25.41
C CYS A 105 -0.13 20.91 25.08
N VAL A 106 0.70 21.09 26.12
CA VAL A 106 2.15 21.37 26.01
C VAL A 106 2.83 20.35 25.09
N LYS A 107 2.50 19.08 25.25
CA LYS A 107 3.08 17.96 24.51
C LYS A 107 2.80 17.96 23.01
N SER A 108 1.68 18.55 22.58
CA SER A 108 1.38 18.74 21.16
C SER A 108 2.09 19.98 20.62
N ARG A 109 2.24 21.03 21.45
CA ARG A 109 3.01 22.23 21.09
C ARG A 109 4.48 21.90 20.87
N THR A 110 5.08 21.11 21.77
CA THR A 110 6.45 20.63 21.61
C THR A 110 6.59 19.79 20.36
N LEU A 111 5.62 18.89 20.07
CA LEU A 111 5.64 18.08 18.85
C LEU A 111 5.63 18.93 17.57
N LEU A 112 4.76 19.94 17.51
CA LEU A 112 4.70 20.86 16.37
C LEU A 112 5.95 21.72 16.28
N LEU A 113 6.47 22.20 17.41
CA LEU A 113 7.71 22.99 17.47
C LEU A 113 8.89 22.19 16.92
N GLU A 114 9.10 20.96 17.39
CA GLU A 114 10.19 20.08 16.93
C GLU A 114 10.07 19.80 15.42
N ALA A 115 8.86 19.60 14.90
CA ALA A 115 8.62 19.42 13.46
C ALA A 115 8.96 20.68 12.64
N LEU A 116 8.63 21.87 13.16
CA LEU A 116 8.91 23.15 12.48
C LEU A 116 10.39 23.56 12.61
N GLU A 117 11.08 23.17 13.68
CA GLU A 117 12.53 23.36 13.80
C GLU A 117 13.29 22.41 12.88
N HIS A 118 12.84 21.16 12.74
CA HIS A 118 13.35 20.25 11.72
C HIS A 118 13.12 20.77 10.30
N LEU A 119 11.96 21.37 10.01
CA LEU A 119 11.69 22.04 8.74
C LEU A 119 12.66 23.21 8.46
N LYS A 120 13.18 23.88 9.50
CA LYS A 120 14.17 24.95 9.34
C LYS A 120 15.56 24.43 9.03
N SER A 121 15.94 23.26 9.57
CA SER A 121 17.21 22.62 9.23
C SER A 121 17.18 22.00 7.84
N GLU A 122 16.05 21.36 7.48
CA GLU A 122 15.91 20.59 6.25
C GLU A 122 14.92 21.24 5.26
N SER A 123 15.46 21.72 4.14
CA SER A 123 14.66 22.42 3.11
C SER A 123 13.77 21.51 2.24
N ASP A 124 13.91 20.18 2.36
CA ASP A 124 13.18 19.21 1.53
C ASP A 124 11.91 18.64 2.20
N VAL A 125 11.55 19.23 3.34
CA VAL A 125 10.38 18.86 4.14
C VAL A 125 9.29 19.91 3.95
N ARG A 126 8.03 19.48 4.06
CA ARG A 126 6.89 20.37 4.28
C ARG A 126 6.02 19.88 5.43
N VAL A 127 5.50 20.80 6.22
CA VAL A 127 4.73 20.48 7.43
C VAL A 127 3.34 21.09 7.36
N SER A 128 2.32 20.36 7.82
CA SER A 128 0.96 20.87 7.99
C SER A 128 0.47 20.57 9.40
N PHE A 129 -0.24 21.50 10.02
CA PHE A 129 -0.85 21.28 11.33
C PHE A 129 -2.34 20.92 11.20
N LEU A 130 -2.74 19.80 11.81
CA LEU A 130 -4.11 19.29 11.83
C LEU A 130 -4.61 19.27 13.28
N PRO A 131 -5.33 20.31 13.73
CA PRO A 131 -5.87 20.35 15.09
C PRO A 131 -6.89 19.24 15.32
N ASN A 132 -6.68 18.47 16.39
CA ASN A 132 -7.57 17.40 16.85
C ASN A 132 -8.27 17.82 18.15
N VAL A 133 -9.20 18.77 18.04
CA VAL A 133 -9.85 19.42 19.19
C VAL A 133 -11.36 19.22 19.17
N ASN A 134 -11.99 19.19 20.34
CA ASN A 134 -13.44 19.30 20.45
C ASN A 134 -13.87 20.78 20.39
N GLY A 135 -14.96 21.06 19.68
CA GLY A 135 -15.48 22.41 19.45
C GLY A 135 -15.95 23.12 20.72
N ASP A 136 -16.24 22.38 21.80
CA ASP A 136 -16.79 22.92 23.05
C ASP A 136 -15.76 23.70 23.89
N LYS A 137 -14.46 23.53 23.63
CA LYS A 137 -13.36 24.17 24.38
C LYS A 137 -12.86 25.44 23.70
N SER A 138 -12.22 26.32 24.48
CA SER A 138 -11.47 27.45 23.91
C SER A 138 -10.32 26.95 23.06
N ASN A 139 -10.43 27.12 21.74
CA ASN A 139 -9.48 26.63 20.75
C ASN A 139 -8.73 27.78 20.07
N LEU A 140 -8.57 28.91 20.74
CA LEU A 140 -8.08 30.14 20.13
C LEU A 140 -6.68 29.99 19.52
N LEU A 141 -5.76 29.31 20.21
CA LEU A 141 -4.42 29.04 19.70
C LEU A 141 -4.44 28.15 18.43
N ASN A 142 -5.25 27.08 18.45
CA ASN A 142 -5.46 26.20 17.30
C ASN A 142 -6.04 26.99 16.10
N LYS A 143 -7.00 27.89 16.34
CA LYS A 143 -7.60 28.77 15.30
C LYS A 143 -6.57 29.74 14.72
N ILE A 144 -5.71 30.33 15.56
CA ILE A 144 -4.65 31.26 15.15
C ILE A 144 -3.64 30.56 14.24
N VAL A 145 -3.15 29.38 14.62
CA VAL A 145 -2.17 28.63 13.82
C VAL A 145 -2.77 28.21 12.48
N LEU A 146 -4.01 27.73 12.45
CA LEU A 146 -4.71 27.43 11.19
C LEU A 146 -4.89 28.67 10.31
N ALA A 147 -5.32 29.80 10.89
CA ALA A 147 -5.49 31.04 10.14
C ALA A 147 -4.15 31.55 9.58
N ALA A 148 -3.07 31.48 10.38
CA ALA A 148 -1.73 31.82 9.91
C ALA A 148 -1.29 30.93 8.75
N GLN A 149 -1.59 29.62 8.80
CA GLN A 149 -1.24 28.66 7.78
C GLN A 149 -2.00 28.85 6.46
N GLN A 150 -3.22 29.40 6.51
CA GLN A 150 -4.04 29.65 5.31
C GLN A 150 -3.79 31.01 4.68
N GLU A 151 -3.55 32.05 5.49
CA GLU A 151 -3.58 33.45 5.05
C GLU A 151 -2.20 34.06 4.80
N LEU A 152 -1.18 33.61 5.55
CA LEU A 152 0.15 34.16 5.41
C LEU A 152 0.98 33.35 4.40
N PRO A 153 1.93 33.99 3.70
CA PRO A 153 2.95 33.27 2.94
C PRO A 153 3.71 32.27 3.83
N PRO A 154 4.15 31.11 3.29
CA PRO A 154 4.70 30.01 4.09
C PRO A 154 5.81 30.41 5.07
N GLU A 155 6.76 31.25 4.64
CA GLU A 155 7.88 31.69 5.49
C GLU A 155 7.45 32.62 6.63
N LYS A 156 6.52 33.56 6.35
CA LYS A 156 5.97 34.46 7.37
C LYS A 156 5.15 33.67 8.39
N SER A 157 4.36 32.72 7.90
CA SER A 157 3.57 31.80 8.72
C SER A 157 4.46 30.96 9.64
N LEU A 158 5.52 30.36 9.09
CA LEU A 158 6.50 29.58 9.85
C LEU A 158 7.14 30.38 10.99
N ASN A 159 7.60 31.60 10.70
CA ASN A 159 8.26 32.44 11.71
C ASN A 159 7.30 32.90 12.82
N LEU A 160 6.06 33.23 12.46
CA LEU A 160 5.01 33.57 13.44
C LEU A 160 4.66 32.37 14.33
N VAL A 161 4.45 31.19 13.75
CA VAL A 161 4.08 30.00 14.54
C VAL A 161 5.23 29.57 15.45
N LEU A 162 6.48 29.67 15.00
CA LEU A 162 7.64 29.38 15.85
C LEU A 162 7.79 30.36 17.01
N SER A 163 7.56 31.66 16.80
CA SER A 163 7.62 32.63 17.91
C SER A 163 6.51 32.38 18.93
N LEU A 164 5.33 31.94 18.49
CA LEU A 164 4.22 31.58 19.37
C LEU A 164 4.49 30.32 20.20
N LEU A 165 5.18 29.32 19.64
CA LEU A 165 5.38 28.02 20.31
C LEU A 165 6.61 27.96 21.23
N ARG A 166 7.66 28.77 21.01
CA ARG A 166 8.94 28.67 21.74
C ARG A 166 8.86 28.97 23.23
N ASP A 167 8.06 29.96 23.62
CA ASP A 167 8.13 30.51 24.98
C ASP A 167 6.97 30.05 25.89
N ASP A 168 6.00 29.28 25.38
CA ASP A 168 4.72 28.93 26.05
C ASP A 168 3.91 30.14 26.60
N LYS A 169 4.48 31.35 26.57
CA LYS A 169 3.89 32.62 26.99
C LYS A 169 2.62 32.87 26.21
N ALA A 170 2.60 32.62 24.91
CA ALA A 170 1.43 32.85 24.10
C ALA A 170 0.22 32.01 24.57
N ALA A 171 0.44 30.74 24.93
CA ALA A 171 -0.62 29.90 25.48
C ALA A 171 -1.10 30.42 26.85
N LYS A 172 -0.19 30.79 27.74
CA LYS A 172 -0.51 31.34 29.07
C LYS A 172 -1.22 32.70 28.99
N GLN A 173 -0.83 33.56 28.06
CA GLN A 173 -1.47 34.85 27.79
C GLN A 173 -2.90 34.66 27.29
N LEU A 174 -3.12 33.70 26.40
CA LEU A 174 -4.46 33.35 25.94
C LEU A 174 -5.32 32.74 27.05
N GLU A 175 -4.74 31.91 27.93
CA GLU A 175 -5.43 31.39 29.12
C GLU A 175 -5.83 32.51 30.09
N ASN A 176 -5.00 33.54 30.21
CA ASN A 176 -5.26 34.74 31.02
C ASN A 176 -6.19 35.77 30.34
N GLY A 177 -6.63 35.53 29.10
CA GLY A 177 -7.52 36.42 28.35
C GLY A 177 -6.83 37.64 27.70
N GLU A 178 -5.50 37.66 27.63
CA GLU A 178 -4.73 38.71 26.96
C GLU A 178 -4.77 38.55 25.44
N LYS A 179 -4.72 39.68 24.72
CA LYS A 179 -4.61 39.66 23.25
C LYS A 179 -3.15 39.47 22.85
N LEU A 180 -2.92 38.49 21.98
CA LEU A 180 -1.62 38.30 21.34
C LEU A 180 -1.39 39.34 20.24
N ASP A 181 -0.13 39.74 20.08
CA ASP A 181 0.31 40.56 18.96
C ASP A 181 0.44 39.68 17.70
N ILE A 182 -0.59 39.74 16.85
CA ILE A 182 -0.74 38.89 15.67
C ILE A 182 -1.12 39.79 14.48
N PRO A 183 -0.63 39.50 13.25
CA PRO A 183 -1.04 40.22 12.06
C PRO A 183 -2.57 40.32 11.89
N VAL A 184 -3.05 41.47 11.40
CA VAL A 184 -4.48 41.78 11.23
C VAL A 184 -5.17 40.77 10.29
N GLU A 185 -4.44 40.28 9.31
CA GLU A 185 -4.87 39.28 8.34
C GLU A 185 -5.27 37.96 9.02
N VAL A 186 -4.57 37.58 10.09
CA VAL A 186 -4.83 36.33 10.83
C VAL A 186 -5.95 36.53 11.86
N SER A 187 -5.91 37.64 12.60
CA SER A 187 -6.91 37.93 13.65
C SER A 187 -8.33 38.07 13.08
N SER A 188 -8.47 38.72 11.92
CA SER A 188 -9.77 38.90 11.25
C SER A 188 -10.43 37.58 10.83
N LYS A 189 -9.63 36.56 10.47
CA LYS A 189 -10.11 35.27 9.98
C LYS A 189 -10.09 34.15 11.01
N THR A 190 -9.72 34.45 12.26
CA THR A 190 -9.66 33.45 13.35
C THR A 190 -11.02 32.81 13.60
N ASN A 191 -12.11 33.58 13.55
CA ASN A 191 -13.47 33.04 13.75
C ASN A 191 -13.94 32.18 12.58
N ALA A 192 -13.51 32.47 11.35
CA ALA A 192 -13.85 31.69 10.17
C ALA A 192 -13.26 30.26 10.20
N GLN A 193 -12.19 30.04 10.98
CA GLN A 193 -11.57 28.73 11.14
C GLN A 193 -12.39 27.73 11.97
N GLU A 194 -13.50 28.14 12.58
CA GLU A 194 -14.32 27.23 13.38
C GLU A 194 -14.91 26.07 12.56
N LEU A 195 -15.30 26.33 11.31
CA LEU A 195 -15.77 25.28 10.41
C LEU A 195 -14.63 24.31 10.07
N ASN A 196 -13.43 24.84 9.77
CA ASN A 196 -12.24 24.04 9.48
C ASN A 196 -11.85 23.15 10.66
N LEU A 197 -11.91 23.65 11.89
CA LEU A 197 -11.69 22.84 13.10
C LEU A 197 -12.68 21.68 13.20
N LYS A 198 -13.97 21.92 13.00
CA LYS A 198 -15.01 20.87 13.07
C LYS A 198 -14.80 19.83 11.97
N MET A 199 -14.44 20.25 10.75
CA MET A 199 -14.14 19.35 9.63
C MET A 199 -12.89 18.49 9.92
N LEU A 200 -11.81 19.10 10.41
CA LEU A 200 -10.57 18.37 10.76
C LEU A 200 -10.79 17.41 11.93
N ARG A 201 -11.65 17.76 12.90
CA ARG A 201 -12.03 16.84 13.98
C ARG A 201 -12.77 15.60 13.45
N VAL A 202 -13.72 15.80 12.53
CA VAL A 202 -14.42 14.68 11.87
C VAL A 202 -13.44 13.82 11.08
N TYR A 203 -12.49 14.43 10.38
CA TYR A 203 -11.43 13.73 9.67
C TYR A 203 -10.56 12.89 10.61
N SER A 204 -10.05 13.47 11.70
CA SER A 204 -9.26 12.74 12.71
C SER A 204 -10.03 11.59 13.34
N GLN A 205 -11.34 11.73 13.54
CA GLN A 205 -12.16 10.66 14.11
C GLN A 205 -12.45 9.54 13.11
N LYS A 206 -12.86 9.86 11.87
CA LYS A 206 -13.28 8.85 10.89
C LYS A 206 -12.13 8.18 10.15
N VAL A 207 -11.07 8.93 9.84
CA VAL A 207 -9.95 8.45 9.03
C VAL A 207 -8.80 7.97 9.90
N LEU A 208 -8.40 8.77 10.88
CA LEU A 208 -7.27 8.44 11.75
C LEU A 208 -7.66 7.56 12.95
N ASN A 209 -8.96 7.44 13.25
CA ASN A 209 -9.50 6.74 14.41
C ASN A 209 -8.96 7.27 15.75
N PHE A 210 -8.75 8.59 15.85
CA PHE A 210 -8.21 9.23 17.05
C PHE A 210 -9.28 9.83 17.96
N LYS A 211 -9.09 9.65 19.27
CA LYS A 211 -9.87 10.33 20.30
C LYS A 211 -9.50 11.81 20.38
N GLU A 212 -10.27 12.56 21.15
CA GLU A 212 -10.03 13.99 21.35
C GLU A 212 -8.63 14.22 21.94
N SER A 213 -7.92 15.25 21.45
CA SER A 213 -6.61 15.67 21.93
C SER A 213 -5.49 14.62 21.82
N GLU A 214 -5.74 13.48 21.18
CA GLU A 214 -4.68 12.54 20.81
C GLU A 214 -3.78 13.16 19.73
N ARG A 215 -2.49 12.85 19.82
CA ARG A 215 -1.43 13.41 18.98
C ARG A 215 -0.78 12.33 18.12
N ALA A 216 -0.37 12.68 16.92
CA ALA A 216 0.31 11.78 16.01
C ALA A 216 1.12 12.54 14.97
N VAL A 217 2.04 11.84 14.33
CA VAL A 217 2.79 12.31 13.17
C VAL A 217 2.38 11.48 11.97
N VAL A 218 1.89 12.09 10.90
CA VAL A 218 1.68 11.40 9.62
C VAL A 218 2.82 11.79 8.68
N ALA A 219 3.61 10.82 8.23
CA ALA A 219 4.74 11.05 7.34
C ALA A 219 4.53 10.31 6.01
N ASN A 220 4.41 11.06 4.92
CA ASN A 220 4.12 10.54 3.57
C ASN A 220 2.97 9.51 3.55
N GLY A 221 1.90 9.79 4.32
CA GLY A 221 0.73 8.92 4.46
C GLY A 221 0.86 7.82 5.52
N ARG A 222 2.05 7.56 6.08
CA ARG A 222 2.24 6.65 7.22
C ARG A 222 1.83 7.33 8.51
N VAL A 223 0.87 6.77 9.24
CA VAL A 223 0.41 7.29 10.53
C VAL A 223 1.25 6.70 11.67
N LEU A 224 1.95 7.57 12.40
CA LEU A 224 2.72 7.26 13.60
C LEU A 224 1.97 7.81 14.82
N GLY A 225 1.02 7.02 15.33
CA GLY A 225 0.23 7.36 16.50
C GLY A 225 -1.00 6.47 16.69
N PRO A 226 -1.81 6.73 17.73
CA PRO A 226 -1.67 7.85 18.67
C PRO A 226 -0.44 7.70 19.56
N LEU A 227 0.31 8.78 19.78
CA LEU A 227 1.49 8.77 20.65
C LEU A 227 1.05 8.80 22.11
N GLU A 228 1.58 7.88 22.91
CA GLU A 228 1.24 7.79 24.32
C GLU A 228 1.77 8.99 25.11
N ASN A 229 1.25 9.20 26.32
CA ASN A 229 1.69 10.32 27.15
C ASN A 229 3.18 10.27 27.51
N ASN A 230 3.76 9.08 27.63
CA ASN A 230 5.18 8.91 27.97
C ASN A 230 6.10 8.92 26.75
N GLU A 231 5.55 8.91 25.54
CA GLU A 231 6.33 8.96 24.31
C GLU A 231 6.63 10.42 23.95
N SER A 232 7.89 10.73 23.67
CA SER A 232 8.31 12.01 23.11
C SER A 232 8.85 11.78 21.69
N PHE A 233 8.52 12.69 20.79
CA PHE A 233 9.03 12.69 19.42
C PHE A 233 9.79 14.00 19.22
N SER A 234 11.12 13.92 19.10
CA SER A 234 12.01 15.09 19.02
C SER A 234 12.59 15.25 17.61
N SER A 235 13.34 16.33 17.36
CA SER A 235 14.02 16.59 16.08
C SER A 235 14.88 15.42 15.59
N GLU A 236 15.59 14.72 16.49
CA GLU A 236 16.34 13.50 16.14
C GLU A 236 15.47 12.34 15.64
N ASP A 237 14.21 12.23 16.10
CA ASP A 237 13.27 11.24 15.57
C ASP A 237 12.79 11.59 14.16
N PHE A 238 12.61 12.88 13.86
CA PHE A 238 12.32 13.35 12.50
C PHE A 238 13.49 13.04 11.55
N ASN A 239 14.73 13.29 12.00
CA ASN A 239 15.93 12.92 11.25
C ASN A 239 16.01 11.41 11.00
N LEU A 240 15.69 10.59 12.02
CA LEU A 240 15.62 9.13 11.89
C LEU A 240 14.56 8.71 10.87
N LEU A 241 13.36 9.31 10.95
CA LEU A 241 12.24 9.01 10.07
C LEU A 241 12.55 9.35 8.61
N GLU A 242 13.22 10.46 8.37
CA GLU A 242 13.66 10.86 7.04
C GLU A 242 14.71 9.90 6.49
N ARG A 243 15.78 9.60 7.25
CA ARG A 243 16.82 8.65 6.83
C ARG A 243 16.24 7.27 6.54
N PHE A 244 15.38 6.77 7.43
CA PHE A 244 14.67 5.50 7.21
C PHE A 244 13.83 5.53 5.93
N SER A 245 13.05 6.60 5.72
CA SER A 245 12.23 6.77 4.52
C SER A 245 13.09 6.85 3.25
N SER A 246 14.23 7.54 3.31
CA SER A 246 15.19 7.68 2.22
C SER A 246 15.70 6.32 1.75
N THR A 247 16.26 5.54 2.66
CA THR A 247 16.86 4.24 2.37
C THR A 247 15.82 3.20 1.95
N VAL A 248 14.62 3.23 2.53
CA VAL A 248 13.60 2.22 2.24
C VAL A 248 12.96 2.44 0.87
N TYR A 249 12.54 3.68 0.56
CA TYR A 249 11.75 3.96 -0.63
C TYR A 249 12.10 5.25 -1.40
N LEU A 250 12.49 6.37 -0.77
CA LEU A 250 12.63 7.63 -1.55
C LEU A 250 13.77 7.56 -2.57
N GLU A 251 14.93 6.99 -2.23
CA GLU A 251 16.04 6.85 -3.18
C GLU A 251 15.65 6.01 -4.40
N LYS A 252 14.82 4.98 -4.20
CA LYS A 252 14.32 4.12 -5.27
C LYS A 252 13.28 4.82 -6.13
N ILE A 253 12.38 5.58 -5.51
CA ILE A 253 11.35 6.35 -6.22
C ILE A 253 12.03 7.45 -7.05
N ASN A 254 12.90 8.24 -6.43
CA ASN A 254 13.64 9.30 -7.13
C ASN A 254 14.49 8.72 -8.27
N GLY A 255 15.21 7.61 -8.04
CA GLY A 255 15.97 6.96 -9.11
C GLY A 255 15.12 6.31 -10.21
N ALA A 256 13.83 6.06 -9.97
CA ALA A 256 12.88 5.64 -11.00
C ALA A 256 12.31 6.84 -11.78
N LEU A 257 12.02 7.95 -11.08
CA LEU A 257 11.56 9.20 -11.69
C LEU A 257 12.64 9.82 -12.58
N GLU A 258 13.90 9.85 -12.13
CA GLU A 258 15.02 10.40 -12.90
C GLU A 258 15.32 9.62 -14.18
N LYS A 259 14.94 8.34 -14.26
CA LYS A 259 15.08 7.53 -15.47
C LYS A 259 14.00 7.84 -16.51
N ASN A 260 12.86 8.35 -16.07
CA ASN A 260 11.71 8.70 -16.90
C ASN A 260 11.60 10.23 -17.01
N SER A 261 12.69 10.84 -17.51
CA SER A 261 12.94 12.29 -17.48
C SER A 261 11.87 13.16 -18.14
N ASP A 262 11.02 12.58 -19.00
CA ASP A 262 9.97 13.31 -19.71
C ASP A 262 8.78 13.70 -18.81
N GLU A 263 8.68 13.13 -17.59
CA GLU A 263 7.58 13.38 -16.64
C GLU A 263 7.99 14.24 -15.43
N GLU A 264 9.25 14.67 -15.30
CA GLU A 264 9.73 15.32 -14.08
C GLU A 264 9.06 16.67 -13.77
N ASP A 265 8.66 17.42 -14.80
CA ASP A 265 8.08 18.76 -14.66
C ASP A 265 6.64 18.74 -14.10
N ASP A 266 5.93 17.61 -14.18
CA ASP A 266 4.54 17.47 -13.71
C ASP A 266 4.43 16.93 -12.27
N ILE A 267 5.56 16.61 -11.63
CA ILE A 267 5.56 15.97 -10.31
C ILE A 267 5.44 17.01 -9.20
N SER A 268 4.24 17.13 -8.65
CA SER A 268 3.99 17.92 -7.44
C SER A 268 4.37 17.18 -6.16
N SER A 269 4.56 17.92 -5.07
CA SER A 269 4.76 17.31 -3.73
C SER A 269 3.56 16.45 -3.30
N ASN A 270 2.34 16.79 -3.76
CA ASN A 270 1.13 15.99 -3.53
C ASN A 270 1.14 14.69 -4.34
N THR A 271 1.66 14.72 -5.57
CA THR A 271 1.84 13.53 -6.40
C THR A 271 2.78 12.54 -5.72
N LEU A 272 3.91 13.02 -5.21
CA LEU A 272 4.86 12.17 -4.48
C LEU A 272 4.26 11.59 -3.19
N LEU A 273 3.52 12.40 -2.42
CA LEU A 273 2.78 11.92 -1.24
C LEU A 273 1.84 10.76 -1.61
N LYS A 274 1.07 10.91 -2.69
CA LYS A 274 0.13 9.88 -3.19
C LYS A 274 0.89 8.61 -3.61
N ILE A 275 1.96 8.75 -4.40
CA ILE A 275 2.81 7.63 -4.85
C ILE A 275 3.37 6.84 -3.66
N VAL A 276 3.98 7.53 -2.69
CA VAL A 276 4.56 6.87 -1.51
C VAL A 276 3.49 6.16 -0.70
N SER A 277 2.36 6.81 -0.44
CA SER A 277 1.26 6.19 0.32
C SER A 277 0.72 4.92 -0.36
N LEU A 278 0.61 4.91 -1.70
CA LEU A 278 0.10 3.78 -2.48
C LEU A 278 1.11 2.63 -2.54
N LEU A 279 2.38 2.92 -2.81
CA LEU A 279 3.41 1.89 -2.98
C LEU A 279 3.79 1.24 -1.64
N VAL A 280 3.92 2.04 -0.58
CA VAL A 280 4.41 1.53 0.70
C VAL A 280 3.30 0.87 1.54
N SER A 281 2.04 1.30 1.37
CA SER A 281 0.89 0.63 2.01
C SER A 281 0.68 -0.80 1.52
N ARG A 282 1.19 -1.15 0.34
CA ARG A 282 1.05 -2.46 -0.30
C ARG A 282 2.42 -3.14 -0.42
N PRO A 283 3.06 -3.53 0.70
CA PRO A 283 4.35 -4.19 0.64
C PRO A 283 4.22 -5.48 -0.18
N GLN A 284 4.93 -5.53 -1.30
CA GLN A 284 4.97 -6.72 -2.14
C GLN A 284 5.69 -7.83 -1.38
N THR A 285 5.03 -8.98 -1.24
CA THR A 285 5.63 -10.20 -0.66
C THR A 285 6.65 -10.85 -1.60
N ARG A 286 6.66 -10.47 -2.88
CA ARG A 286 7.55 -10.98 -3.93
C ARG A 286 8.26 -9.84 -4.66
N SER A 287 9.51 -10.08 -5.06
CA SER A 287 10.28 -9.14 -5.87
C SER A 287 9.68 -9.03 -7.28
N ARG A 288 9.43 -7.79 -7.73
CA ARG A 288 9.12 -7.50 -9.14
C ARG A 288 10.43 -7.39 -9.92
N PHE A 289 10.45 -7.91 -11.13
CA PHE A 289 11.57 -7.79 -12.05
C PHE A 289 11.02 -7.51 -13.44
N ASP A 290 11.70 -6.63 -14.16
CA ASP A 290 11.43 -6.45 -15.58
C ASP A 290 12.00 -7.63 -16.35
N ILE A 291 11.20 -8.18 -17.25
CA ILE A 291 11.63 -9.27 -18.11
C ILE A 291 12.17 -8.66 -19.40
N ASN A 292 13.47 -8.80 -19.63
CA ASN A 292 14.09 -8.39 -20.88
C ASN A 292 13.87 -9.46 -21.94
N PHE A 293 13.11 -9.13 -22.97
CA PHE A 293 12.83 -10.04 -24.08
C PHE A 293 13.91 -9.93 -25.16
N GLY A 294 14.32 -11.05 -25.75
CA GLY A 294 15.26 -11.05 -26.88
C GLY A 294 14.63 -10.59 -28.20
N GLY A 295 13.31 -10.64 -28.30
CA GLY A 295 12.51 -10.21 -29.44
C GLY A 295 11.05 -10.69 -29.29
N ASP A 296 10.12 -10.05 -30.01
CA ASP A 296 8.69 -10.34 -29.90
C ASP A 296 7.98 -10.51 -31.26
N GLU A 297 8.75 -10.69 -32.34
CA GLU A 297 8.23 -10.71 -33.71
C GLU A 297 7.51 -12.01 -34.09
N TYR A 298 8.07 -13.17 -33.72
CA TYR A 298 7.63 -14.48 -34.26
C TYR A 298 7.07 -15.44 -33.20
N SER A 299 7.45 -15.28 -31.94
CA SER A 299 7.15 -16.22 -30.84
C SER A 299 6.17 -15.67 -29.81
N VAL A 300 5.47 -14.58 -30.14
CA VAL A 300 4.60 -13.87 -29.20
C VAL A 300 3.21 -13.68 -29.80
N VAL A 301 2.20 -14.11 -29.06
CA VAL A 301 0.81 -13.75 -29.33
C VAL A 301 0.53 -12.45 -28.57
N LYS A 302 0.25 -11.38 -29.30
CA LYS A 302 -0.07 -10.06 -28.75
C LYS A 302 -1.57 -9.86 -28.82
N ILE A 303 -2.20 -9.64 -27.68
CA ILE A 303 -3.62 -9.40 -27.52
C ILE A 303 -3.77 -8.02 -26.88
N PRO A 304 -4.08 -6.98 -27.67
CA PRO A 304 -4.13 -5.62 -27.15
C PRO A 304 -5.31 -5.42 -26.20
N ALA A 305 -5.17 -4.41 -25.33
CA ALA A 305 -6.24 -3.93 -24.47
C ALA A 305 -7.51 -3.59 -25.25
N ALA A 306 -8.67 -3.99 -24.70
CA ALA A 306 -9.97 -3.69 -25.28
C ALA A 306 -10.22 -2.17 -25.41
N HIS A 307 -9.68 -1.40 -24.47
CA HIS A 307 -9.71 0.06 -24.45
C HIS A 307 -8.29 0.61 -24.32
N PRO A 308 -7.60 0.85 -25.46
CA PRO A 308 -6.22 1.35 -25.47
C PRO A 308 -6.04 2.73 -24.82
N ASP A 309 -7.09 3.56 -24.84
CA ASP A 309 -7.05 4.91 -24.26
C ASP A 309 -7.22 4.93 -22.73
N GLN A 310 -7.46 3.76 -22.12
CA GLN A 310 -7.65 3.62 -20.67
C GLN A 310 -6.49 2.84 -20.05
N VAL A 311 -6.35 2.96 -18.73
CA VAL A 311 -5.39 2.15 -17.98
C VAL A 311 -5.71 0.67 -18.19
N ALA A 312 -4.70 -0.10 -18.60
CA ALA A 312 -4.80 -1.52 -18.84
C ALA A 312 -3.86 -2.30 -17.92
N PHE A 313 -4.23 -3.54 -17.61
CA PHE A 313 -3.34 -4.49 -16.95
C PHE A 313 -2.36 -5.08 -17.97
N ASP A 314 -1.06 -4.94 -17.74
CA ASP A 314 -0.04 -5.63 -18.54
C ASP A 314 0.14 -7.06 -18.01
N ILE A 315 -0.21 -8.04 -18.84
CA ILE A 315 -0.10 -9.46 -18.51
C ILE A 315 0.90 -10.10 -19.48
N VAL A 316 2.07 -10.44 -18.95
CA VAL A 316 3.07 -11.22 -19.66
C VAL A 316 3.00 -12.67 -19.21
N ALA A 317 2.72 -13.57 -20.14
CA ALA A 317 2.75 -15.00 -19.91
C ALA A 317 3.86 -15.65 -20.75
N VAL A 318 4.77 -16.38 -20.12
CA VAL A 318 5.80 -17.16 -20.81
C VAL A 318 5.47 -18.63 -20.60
N VAL A 319 5.18 -19.34 -21.68
CA VAL A 319 4.64 -20.69 -21.59
C VAL A 319 5.19 -21.57 -22.70
N ASP A 320 5.50 -22.82 -22.35
CA ASP A 320 5.71 -23.87 -23.34
C ASP A 320 4.33 -24.35 -23.84
N PRO A 321 3.99 -24.17 -25.14
CA PRO A 321 2.67 -24.53 -25.68
C PRO A 321 2.32 -26.01 -25.50
N VAL A 322 3.32 -26.90 -25.36
CA VAL A 322 3.08 -28.33 -25.15
C VAL A 322 3.11 -28.74 -23.67
N SER A 323 3.14 -27.79 -22.74
CA SER A 323 3.07 -28.08 -21.30
C SER A 323 1.64 -28.26 -20.79
N ARG A 324 1.48 -29.00 -19.68
CA ARG A 324 0.20 -29.07 -18.95
C ARG A 324 -0.26 -27.70 -18.43
N GLY A 325 0.70 -26.83 -18.09
CA GLY A 325 0.42 -25.46 -17.66
C GLY A 325 -0.28 -24.62 -18.74
N ALA A 326 0.11 -24.79 -20.01
CA ALA A 326 -0.50 -24.11 -21.15
C ALA A 326 -1.99 -24.42 -21.29
N GLN A 327 -2.39 -25.68 -21.05
CA GLN A 327 -3.78 -26.12 -21.13
C GLN A 327 -4.69 -25.37 -20.14
N LYS A 328 -4.16 -25.02 -18.95
CA LYS A 328 -4.86 -24.24 -17.93
C LYS A 328 -4.80 -22.74 -18.20
N LEU A 329 -3.64 -22.26 -18.64
CA LEU A 329 -3.39 -20.83 -18.83
C LEU A 329 -4.27 -20.20 -19.92
N GLY A 330 -4.47 -20.89 -21.05
CA GLY A 330 -5.24 -20.36 -22.18
C GLY A 330 -6.64 -19.87 -21.80
N PRO A 331 -7.51 -20.73 -21.23
CA PRO A 331 -8.84 -20.33 -20.79
C PRO A 331 -8.84 -19.22 -19.73
N ILE A 332 -7.86 -19.21 -18.82
CA ILE A 332 -7.73 -18.15 -17.81
C ILE A 332 -7.46 -16.80 -18.47
N LEU A 333 -6.51 -16.75 -19.41
CA LEU A 333 -6.19 -15.51 -20.12
C LEU A 333 -7.37 -15.01 -20.95
N GLN A 334 -8.13 -15.91 -21.56
CA GLN A 334 -9.34 -15.56 -22.32
C GLN A 334 -10.38 -14.89 -21.41
N VAL A 335 -10.69 -15.48 -20.25
CA VAL A 335 -11.63 -14.89 -19.29
C VAL A 335 -11.11 -13.55 -18.75
N LEU A 336 -9.80 -13.44 -18.46
CA LEU A 336 -9.21 -12.18 -18.01
C LEU A 336 -9.32 -11.07 -19.07
N GLN A 337 -9.15 -11.41 -20.36
CA GLN A 337 -9.31 -10.47 -21.46
C GLN A 337 -10.75 -9.94 -21.57
N GLU A 338 -11.75 -10.80 -21.32
CA GLU A 338 -13.16 -10.42 -21.40
C GLU A 338 -13.61 -9.58 -20.19
N VAL A 339 -13.09 -9.88 -19.00
CA VAL A 339 -13.50 -9.23 -17.74
C VAL A 339 -12.72 -7.94 -17.45
N LEU A 340 -11.46 -7.86 -17.86
CA LEU A 340 -10.55 -6.76 -17.52
C LEU A 340 -9.96 -6.14 -18.79
N ASN A 341 -9.72 -4.83 -18.75
CA ASN A 341 -8.93 -4.16 -19.78
C ASN A 341 -7.46 -4.59 -19.66
N CYS A 342 -7.02 -5.59 -20.43
CA CYS A 342 -5.68 -6.17 -20.35
C CYS A 342 -4.92 -6.10 -21.68
N ASP A 343 -3.66 -5.69 -21.62
CA ASP A 343 -2.69 -5.92 -22.70
C ASP A 343 -1.95 -7.22 -22.41
N ILE A 344 -2.23 -8.28 -23.18
CA ILE A 344 -1.71 -9.63 -22.92
C ILE A 344 -0.66 -9.98 -23.97
N ARG A 345 0.53 -10.38 -23.50
CA ARG A 345 1.61 -10.91 -24.33
C ARG A 345 1.93 -12.34 -23.91
N VAL A 346 1.66 -13.30 -24.80
CA VAL A 346 1.93 -14.72 -24.58
C VAL A 346 3.15 -15.15 -25.39
N PHE A 347 4.27 -15.33 -24.70
CA PHE A 347 5.52 -15.84 -25.25
C PHE A 347 5.48 -17.37 -25.30
N LEU A 348 5.60 -17.93 -26.50
CA LEU A 348 5.70 -19.36 -26.74
C LEU A 348 7.17 -19.78 -26.63
N ASN A 349 7.53 -20.35 -25.48
CA ASN A 349 8.90 -20.76 -25.17
C ASN A 349 8.98 -22.29 -25.03
N CYS A 350 9.17 -22.97 -26.16
CA CYS A 350 9.24 -24.42 -26.22
C CYS A 350 10.57 -24.97 -25.70
N VAL A 351 10.55 -26.17 -25.12
CA VAL A 351 11.78 -26.96 -24.90
C VAL A 351 12.25 -27.54 -26.24
N GLU A 352 13.56 -27.51 -26.50
CA GLU A 352 14.15 -27.97 -27.77
C GLU A 352 13.84 -29.44 -28.07
N LYS A 353 13.85 -30.28 -27.04
CA LYS A 353 13.63 -31.72 -27.16
C LYS A 353 12.77 -32.21 -26.02
N ASN A 354 11.73 -32.94 -26.38
CA ASN A 354 10.92 -33.71 -25.44
C ASN A 354 11.38 -35.16 -25.49
N SER A 355 11.70 -35.74 -24.33
CA SER A 355 12.07 -37.16 -24.22
C SER A 355 10.88 -38.10 -24.42
N ASP A 356 9.66 -37.60 -24.26
CA ASP A 356 8.40 -38.32 -24.35
C ASP A 356 7.31 -37.36 -24.87
N MET A 357 6.14 -37.88 -25.23
CA MET A 357 4.99 -37.06 -25.64
C MET A 357 4.56 -36.14 -24.49
N PRO A 358 4.62 -34.80 -24.68
CA PRO A 358 4.47 -33.85 -23.58
C PRO A 358 3.01 -33.68 -23.11
N VAL A 359 2.04 -33.79 -24.03
CA VAL A 359 0.60 -33.77 -23.74
C VAL A 359 0.00 -35.15 -23.98
N LYS A 360 -0.51 -35.77 -22.92
CA LYS A 360 -1.13 -37.12 -22.96
C LYS A 360 -2.61 -37.11 -22.55
N SER A 361 -3.20 -35.93 -22.36
CA SER A 361 -4.55 -35.76 -21.82
C SER A 361 -5.29 -34.65 -22.54
N PHE A 362 -6.59 -34.85 -22.69
CA PHE A 362 -7.53 -33.80 -23.07
C PHE A 362 -7.89 -32.99 -21.83
N TYR A 363 -7.97 -31.67 -21.95
CA TYR A 363 -8.20 -30.78 -20.83
C TYR A 363 -9.27 -29.74 -21.15
N ARG A 364 -10.12 -29.45 -20.17
CA ARG A 364 -11.08 -28.35 -20.20
C ARG A 364 -11.02 -27.63 -18.86
N PHE A 365 -10.87 -26.32 -18.91
CA PHE A 365 -10.97 -25.47 -17.73
C PHE A 365 -12.40 -24.95 -17.62
N VAL A 366 -12.96 -25.01 -16.42
CA VAL A 366 -14.34 -24.63 -16.13
C VAL A 366 -14.32 -23.25 -15.48
N LEU A 367 -14.38 -22.20 -16.30
CA LEU A 367 -14.43 -20.82 -15.86
C LEU A 367 -15.14 -20.00 -16.95
N GLU A 368 -16.13 -19.20 -16.54
CA GLU A 368 -16.88 -18.30 -17.42
C GLU A 368 -16.68 -16.86 -16.94
N PRO A 369 -16.73 -15.86 -17.85
CA PRO A 369 -16.57 -14.46 -17.51
C PRO A 369 -17.73 -13.90 -16.68
N GLU A 370 -18.94 -14.45 -16.86
CA GLU A 370 -20.18 -13.93 -16.29
C GLU A 370 -21.11 -15.07 -15.81
N VAL A 371 -22.05 -14.71 -14.95
CA VAL A 371 -23.08 -15.64 -14.46
C VAL A 371 -24.12 -15.86 -15.56
N GLN A 372 -24.41 -17.12 -15.87
CA GLN A 372 -25.33 -17.48 -16.94
C GLN A 372 -26.76 -17.73 -16.41
N PHE A 373 -27.75 -17.22 -17.14
CA PHE A 373 -29.18 -17.38 -16.83
C PHE A 373 -29.90 -18.06 -18.01
N SER A 374 -30.94 -18.82 -17.69
CA SER A 374 -31.89 -19.37 -18.67
C SER A 374 -32.80 -18.27 -19.22
N ASP A 375 -33.47 -18.55 -20.34
CA ASP A 375 -34.47 -17.65 -20.94
C ASP A 375 -35.61 -17.29 -19.98
N ASP A 376 -35.91 -18.19 -19.02
CA ASP A 376 -36.92 -17.99 -17.96
C ASP A 376 -36.39 -17.13 -16.79
N GLY A 377 -35.16 -16.59 -16.88
CA GLY A 377 -34.52 -15.77 -15.85
C GLY A 377 -33.97 -16.55 -14.64
N LYS A 378 -34.03 -17.88 -14.66
CA LYS A 378 -33.42 -18.72 -13.61
C LYS A 378 -31.92 -18.86 -13.84
N GLN A 379 -31.13 -18.73 -12.78
CA GLN A 379 -29.69 -18.99 -12.83
C GLN A 379 -29.44 -20.44 -13.26
N LEU A 380 -28.54 -20.63 -14.22
CA LEU A 380 -28.13 -21.95 -14.68
C LEU A 380 -27.26 -22.63 -13.61
N PRO A 381 -27.19 -23.98 -13.59
CA PRO A 381 -26.42 -24.75 -12.59
C PRO A 381 -24.89 -24.53 -12.66
N GLY A 382 -24.43 -23.62 -13.52
CA GLY A 382 -23.04 -23.25 -13.67
C GLY A 382 -22.38 -23.90 -14.89
N PRO A 383 -21.11 -23.54 -15.14
CA PRO A 383 -20.37 -24.07 -16.26
C PRO A 383 -20.05 -25.56 -16.10
N ILE A 384 -20.01 -26.27 -17.23
CA ILE A 384 -19.73 -27.72 -17.28
C ILE A 384 -18.54 -28.01 -18.19
N ALA A 385 -17.72 -28.98 -17.81
CA ALA A 385 -16.68 -29.50 -18.70
C ALA A 385 -17.32 -30.45 -19.72
N ARG A 386 -17.45 -30.02 -20.97
CA ARG A 386 -17.97 -30.86 -22.06
C ARG A 386 -16.86 -31.26 -23.02
N PHE A 387 -16.70 -32.57 -23.24
CA PHE A 387 -15.76 -33.13 -24.19
C PHE A 387 -16.54 -33.73 -25.37
N ASN A 388 -16.45 -33.08 -26.53
CA ASN A 388 -17.09 -33.54 -27.77
C ASN A 388 -16.07 -34.21 -28.68
N ASN A 389 -16.52 -35.16 -29.51
CA ASN A 389 -15.69 -35.84 -30.53
C ASN A 389 -14.42 -36.50 -29.97
N MET A 390 -14.55 -37.14 -28.80
CA MET A 390 -13.46 -37.86 -28.15
C MET A 390 -13.16 -39.19 -28.88
N PRO A 391 -11.89 -39.63 -28.90
CA PRO A 391 -11.54 -40.91 -29.49
C PRO A 391 -12.18 -42.07 -28.73
N THR A 392 -12.83 -43.00 -29.44
CA THR A 392 -13.70 -44.01 -28.80
C THR A 392 -12.98 -45.28 -28.35
N SER A 393 -11.93 -45.66 -29.07
CA SER A 393 -11.12 -46.86 -28.84
C SER A 393 -10.24 -46.84 -27.58
N PRO A 394 -9.50 -45.75 -27.25
CA PRO A 394 -8.60 -45.77 -26.11
C PRO A 394 -9.34 -45.80 -24.78
N LEU A 395 -8.68 -46.36 -23.77
CA LEU A 395 -9.11 -46.25 -22.38
C LEU A 395 -8.78 -44.86 -21.84
N LEU A 396 -9.78 -44.17 -21.31
CA LEU A 396 -9.69 -42.83 -20.78
C LEU A 396 -9.98 -42.84 -19.27
N THR A 397 -9.29 -42.00 -18.53
CA THR A 397 -9.56 -41.77 -17.11
C THR A 397 -10.00 -40.32 -16.95
N GLN A 398 -11.14 -40.09 -16.29
CA GLN A 398 -11.59 -38.75 -15.97
C GLN A 398 -10.89 -38.27 -14.69
N ASN A 399 -10.04 -37.26 -14.83
CA ASN A 399 -9.41 -36.59 -13.71
C ASN A 399 -9.94 -35.16 -13.58
N TYR A 400 -10.00 -34.65 -12.34
CA TYR A 400 -10.41 -33.29 -12.03
C TYR A 400 -9.29 -32.57 -11.27
N HIS A 401 -9.05 -31.32 -11.65
CA HIS A 401 -8.04 -30.48 -11.04
C HIS A 401 -8.71 -29.35 -10.27
N VAL A 402 -8.78 -29.52 -8.95
CA VAL A 402 -9.37 -28.54 -8.03
C VAL A 402 -8.27 -27.79 -7.28
N PRO A 403 -8.57 -26.59 -6.73
CA PRO A 403 -7.69 -25.93 -5.76
C PRO A 403 -7.31 -26.87 -4.61
N GLU A 404 -6.10 -26.74 -4.07
CA GLU A 404 -5.57 -27.64 -3.05
C GLU A 404 -6.40 -27.65 -1.76
N ASN A 405 -7.11 -26.57 -1.47
CA ASN A 405 -7.96 -26.43 -0.29
C ASN A 405 -9.39 -26.96 -0.49
N TRP A 406 -9.69 -27.61 -1.62
CA TRP A 406 -11.02 -28.14 -1.93
C TRP A 406 -11.02 -29.66 -1.84
N LEU A 407 -11.94 -30.23 -1.05
CA LEU A 407 -12.23 -31.67 -1.04
C LEU A 407 -13.49 -31.91 -1.85
N VAL A 408 -13.30 -32.53 -3.02
CA VAL A 408 -14.36 -32.77 -4.01
C VAL A 408 -14.52 -34.26 -4.23
N GLU A 409 -15.76 -34.73 -4.17
CA GLU A 409 -16.13 -36.13 -4.37
C GLU A 409 -17.08 -36.31 -5.56
N VAL A 410 -17.11 -37.54 -6.11
CA VAL A 410 -18.06 -37.92 -7.16
C VAL A 410 -19.36 -38.36 -6.50
N VAL A 411 -20.44 -37.61 -6.73
CA VAL A 411 -21.76 -37.92 -6.14
C VAL A 411 -22.65 -38.71 -7.09
N ARG A 412 -22.45 -38.56 -8.40
CA ARG A 412 -23.25 -39.25 -9.42
C ARG A 412 -22.39 -39.64 -10.61
N SER A 413 -22.31 -40.94 -10.89
CA SER A 413 -21.82 -41.48 -12.15
C SER A 413 -22.41 -42.88 -12.35
N VAL A 414 -22.81 -43.19 -13.59
CA VAL A 414 -23.26 -44.54 -13.96
C VAL A 414 -22.07 -45.42 -14.39
N TYR A 415 -21.00 -44.80 -14.86
CA TYR A 415 -19.83 -45.46 -15.42
C TYR A 415 -18.63 -45.35 -14.48
N ASP A 416 -17.70 -46.30 -14.60
CA ASP A 416 -16.39 -46.23 -13.95
C ASP A 416 -15.55 -45.11 -14.58
N LEU A 417 -15.22 -44.09 -13.78
CA LEU A 417 -14.51 -42.90 -14.24
C LEU A 417 -13.01 -43.14 -14.42
N ASP A 418 -12.46 -44.22 -13.87
CA ASP A 418 -11.06 -44.58 -14.05
C ASP A 418 -10.82 -45.34 -15.36
N ASN A 419 -11.85 -46.03 -15.87
CA ASN A 419 -11.76 -46.95 -17.01
C ASN A 419 -12.84 -46.68 -18.09
N ILE A 420 -12.90 -45.45 -18.60
CA ILE A 420 -13.86 -45.05 -19.62
C ILE A 420 -13.39 -45.49 -21.00
N ARG A 421 -14.07 -46.47 -21.61
CA ARG A 421 -13.90 -46.82 -23.03
C ARG A 421 -15.19 -46.53 -23.78
N LEU A 422 -15.22 -45.44 -24.56
CA LEU A 422 -16.47 -44.91 -25.15
C LEU A 422 -17.14 -45.88 -26.15
N GLU A 423 -16.40 -46.81 -26.77
CA GLU A 423 -16.99 -47.89 -27.58
C GLU A 423 -17.96 -48.78 -26.80
N ASN A 424 -17.79 -48.88 -25.47
CA ASN A 424 -18.59 -49.73 -24.59
C ASN A 424 -19.72 -48.97 -23.89
N VAL A 425 -19.93 -47.69 -24.24
CA VAL A 425 -20.88 -46.81 -23.58
C VAL A 425 -22.07 -46.60 -24.53
N ASP A 426 -23.27 -46.96 -24.08
CA ASP A 426 -24.49 -46.86 -24.90
C ASP A 426 -24.95 -45.41 -25.14
N SER A 427 -24.52 -44.47 -24.29
CA SER A 427 -24.90 -43.05 -24.34
C SER A 427 -23.75 -42.13 -23.92
N ASN A 428 -24.03 -40.85 -23.66
CA ASN A 428 -23.01 -39.94 -23.13
C ASN A 428 -22.59 -40.34 -21.69
N VAL A 429 -21.32 -40.16 -21.38
CA VAL A 429 -20.81 -40.29 -20.01
C VAL A 429 -21.10 -38.98 -19.25
N HIS A 430 -21.82 -39.11 -18.13
CA HIS A 430 -22.15 -38.00 -17.25
C HIS A 430 -21.65 -38.29 -15.83
N SER A 431 -20.93 -37.32 -15.26
CA SER A 431 -20.47 -37.35 -13.88
C SER A 431 -20.75 -36.00 -13.21
N GLU A 432 -21.26 -36.06 -11.98
CA GLU A 432 -21.50 -34.90 -11.13
C GLU A 432 -20.61 -34.99 -9.89
N TYR A 433 -20.02 -33.86 -9.53
CA TYR A 433 -19.10 -33.71 -8.41
C TYR A 433 -19.66 -32.73 -7.40
N GLU A 434 -19.39 -32.97 -6.11
CA GLU A 434 -19.78 -32.09 -5.02
C GLU A 434 -18.54 -31.61 -4.26
N LEU A 435 -18.48 -30.30 -3.99
CA LEU A 435 -17.50 -29.72 -3.08
C LEU A 435 -18.02 -29.91 -1.65
N GLU A 436 -17.59 -31.00 -1.02
CA GLU A 436 -18.08 -31.40 0.30
C GLU A 436 -17.45 -30.53 1.41
N HIS A 437 -16.15 -30.31 1.33
CA HIS A 437 -15.40 -29.62 2.37
C HIS A 437 -14.37 -28.63 1.80
N LEU A 438 -14.15 -27.56 2.56
CA LEU A 438 -13.03 -26.65 2.39
C LEU A 438 -12.01 -26.92 3.50
N LEU A 439 -10.77 -27.17 3.13
CA LEU A 439 -9.69 -27.40 4.07
C LEU A 439 -9.33 -26.10 4.79
N LEU A 440 -9.37 -26.15 6.13
CA LEU A 440 -8.79 -25.12 6.98
C LEU A 440 -7.35 -25.53 7.32
N GLU A 441 -6.40 -24.91 6.64
CA GLU A 441 -4.97 -25.13 6.87
C GLU A 441 -4.31 -23.94 7.58
N GLY A 442 -3.25 -24.22 8.32
CA GLY A 442 -2.49 -23.21 9.03
C GLY A 442 -1.19 -23.75 9.60
N HIS A 443 -0.28 -22.84 9.92
CA HIS A 443 0.97 -23.16 10.60
C HIS A 443 0.90 -22.69 12.05
N CYS A 444 1.25 -23.56 13.00
CA CYS A 444 1.33 -23.24 14.41
C CYS A 444 2.79 -23.20 14.85
N PHE A 445 3.15 -22.19 15.64
CA PHE A 445 4.49 -22.02 16.18
C PHE A 445 4.40 -21.68 17.67
N GLU A 446 5.28 -22.26 18.47
CA GLU A 446 5.43 -21.90 19.88
C GLU A 446 6.06 -20.50 20.01
N GLN A 447 5.47 -19.62 20.83
CA GLN A 447 5.87 -18.21 20.94
C GLN A 447 7.34 -18.01 21.37
N ASN A 448 7.84 -18.86 22.27
CA ASN A 448 9.18 -18.69 22.84
C ASN A 448 10.29 -19.25 21.92
N THR A 449 10.02 -20.36 21.24
CA THR A 449 11.03 -21.08 20.46
C THR A 449 10.89 -20.87 18.96
N GLY A 450 9.72 -20.42 18.49
CA GLY A 450 9.37 -20.37 17.07
C GLY A 450 9.29 -21.75 16.43
N SER A 451 9.34 -22.83 17.21
CA SER A 451 9.32 -24.20 16.69
C SER A 451 7.88 -24.71 16.54
N PRO A 452 7.62 -25.61 15.56
CA PRO A 452 6.29 -26.20 15.41
C PRO A 452 6.00 -27.14 16.60
N PRO A 453 4.86 -26.98 17.30
CA PRO A 453 4.55 -27.77 18.47
C PRO A 453 4.21 -29.21 18.06
N ARG A 454 5.07 -30.16 18.42
CA ARG A 454 4.92 -31.58 18.04
C ARG A 454 3.87 -32.26 18.91
N GLY A 455 2.92 -32.95 18.28
CA GLY A 455 1.88 -33.72 18.97
C GLY A 455 0.79 -32.88 19.64
N LEU A 456 0.73 -31.58 19.37
CA LEU A 456 -0.36 -30.73 19.82
C LEU A 456 -1.67 -31.19 19.18
N GLN A 457 -2.64 -31.53 20.03
CA GLN A 457 -4.00 -31.86 19.59
C GLN A 457 -4.82 -30.57 19.54
N ILE A 458 -5.55 -30.39 18.44
CA ILE A 458 -6.44 -29.25 18.23
C ILE A 458 -7.84 -29.81 18.04
N THR A 459 -8.81 -29.27 18.78
CA THR A 459 -10.23 -29.58 18.57
C THR A 459 -10.89 -28.34 17.99
N LEU A 460 -11.45 -28.46 16.80
CA LEU A 460 -12.27 -27.39 16.21
C LEU A 460 -13.65 -27.45 16.85
N GLY A 461 -14.00 -26.43 17.64
CA GLY A 461 -15.32 -26.28 18.26
C GLY A 461 -16.29 -25.50 17.38
N THR A 462 -17.59 -25.72 17.58
CA THR A 462 -18.70 -24.99 16.93
C THR A 462 -19.55 -24.25 17.95
#